data_AF-A0A348UUQ4-F1
#
_entry.id   AF-A0A348UUQ4-F1
#
_cell.length_a   1.000
_cell.length_b   1.000
_cell.length_c   1.000
_cell.angle_alpha   90.00
_cell.angle_beta   90.00
_cell.angle_gamma   90.00
#
_symmetry.space_group_name_H-M   'P 1'
#
loop_
_entity.id
_entity.type
_entity.pdbx_description
1 polymer ?
#
loop_
_entity_poly.entity_id
_entity_poly.type
_entity_poly.pdbx_seq_one_letter_code
_entity_poly.pdbx_strand_id
1 'polypeptide(L)' 'MADADRMKRYSDYNAYLRNLFGERVQKISVDAGLTCPNRDGTRSEEHTSEL' A
#
# COMPACT_ATOMS: atom_id res chain seq x y z
N MET A 1 -12.55 -7.65 24.19
CA MET A 1 -11.32 -7.18 24.87
C MET A 1 -11.09 -5.75 24.44
N ALA A 2 -11.80 -4.83 25.08
CA ALA A 2 -11.73 -3.40 24.83
C ALA A 2 -10.81 -2.81 25.89
N ASP A 3 -9.54 -2.62 25.55
CA ASP A 3 -8.60 -1.89 26.38
C ASP A 3 -7.54 -1.27 25.46
N ALA A 4 -7.34 0.05 25.56
CA ALA A 4 -6.42 0.91 24.78
C ALA A 4 -6.92 1.69 23.52
N ASP A 5 -8.22 1.79 23.22
CA ASP A 5 -8.72 2.66 22.11
C ASP A 5 -9.21 4.05 22.56
N ARG A 6 -9.33 4.31 23.87
CA ARG A 6 -9.59 5.66 24.36
C ARG A 6 -8.30 6.48 24.26
N MET A 7 -8.27 7.46 23.34
CA MET A 7 -7.27 8.54 23.16
C MET A 7 -6.35 8.43 21.93
N LYS A 8 -6.77 7.80 20.82
CA LYS A 8 -6.16 8.10 19.51
C LYS A 8 -6.97 9.18 18.79
N ARG A 9 -6.32 10.30 18.48
CA ARG A 9 -6.92 11.38 17.66
C ARG A 9 -6.87 11.10 16.16
N TYR A 10 -6.31 9.95 15.77
CA TYR A 10 -6.15 9.54 14.38
C TYR A 10 -6.55 8.07 14.23
N SER A 11 -7.09 7.75 13.06
CA SER A 11 -7.37 6.38 12.67
C SER A 11 -6.08 5.75 12.15
N ASP A 12 -5.53 4.77 12.86
CA ASP A 12 -4.39 4.03 12.36
C ASP A 12 -4.82 2.98 11.32
N TYR A 13 -4.09 2.93 10.21
CA TYR A 13 -4.43 2.07 9.08
C TYR A 13 -4.46 0.58 9.46
N ASN A 14 -3.60 0.15 10.38
CA ASN A 14 -3.57 -1.23 10.84
C ASN A 14 -4.82 -1.61 11.64
N ALA A 15 -5.35 -0.70 12.48
CA ALA A 15 -6.61 -0.89 13.19
C ALA A 15 -7.79 -0.97 12.22
N TYR A 16 -7.84 -0.07 11.24
CA TYR A 16 -8.85 -0.13 10.18
C TYR A 16 -8.85 -1.48 9.46
N LEU A 17 -7.67 -1.96 9.03
CA LEU A 17 -7.53 -3.24 8.35
C LEU A 17 -7.94 -4.43 9.23
N ARG A 18 -7.53 -4.45 10.50
CA ARG A 18 -7.95 -5.51 11.45
C ARG A 18 -9.46 -5.55 11.63
N ASN A 19 -10.11 -4.38 11.68
CA ASN A 19 -11.57 -4.30 11.81
C ASN A 19 -12.28 -4.78 10.53
N LEU A 20 -11.70 -4.50 9.36
CA LEU A 20 -12.28 -4.89 8.07
C LEU A 20 -12.14 -6.40 7.81
N PHE A 21 -10.97 -6.98 8.08
CA PHE A 21 -10.65 -8.37 7.72
C PHE A 21 -10.76 -9.36 8.88
N GLY A 22 -10.89 -8.88 10.12
CA GLY A 22 -10.96 -9.73 11.32
C GLY A 22 -9.64 -10.37 11.72
N GLU A 23 -8.55 -10.08 11.01
CA GLU A 23 -7.23 -10.68 11.22
C GLU A 23 -6.07 -9.70 10.99
N ARG A 24 -4.84 -10.13 11.31
CA ARG A 24 -3.64 -9.30 11.20
C ARG A 24 -3.15 -9.22 9.75
N VAL A 25 -3.51 -8.16 9.05
CA VAL A 25 -3.04 -7.91 7.68
C VAL A 25 -1.54 -7.58 7.65
N GLN A 26 -0.79 -8.23 6.74
CA GLN A 26 0.62 -7.97 6.47
C GLN A 26 0.79 -7.16 5.19
N LYS A 27 1.74 -6.22 5.18
CA LYS A 27 2.20 -5.57 3.96
C LYS A 27 3.34 -6.40 3.37
N ILE A 28 3.17 -6.85 2.13
CA ILE A 28 4.21 -7.55 1.37
C ILE A 28 4.66 -6.59 0.28
N SER A 29 5.95 -6.28 0.24
CA SER A 29 6.53 -5.54 -0.87
C SER A 29 6.53 -6.44 -2.09
N VAL A 30 5.90 -5.99 -3.17
CA VAL A 30 5.90 -6.69 -4.46
C VAL A 30 6.65 -5.82 -5.45
N ASP A 31 7.75 -6.33 -5.98
CA ASP A 31 8.37 -5.81 -7.19
C ASP A 31 7.80 -6.60 -8.37
N ALA A 32 6.98 -5.94 -9.17
CA ALA A 32 6.33 -6.54 -10.33
C ALA A 32 6.85 -5.96 -11.66
N GLY A 33 7.95 -5.20 -11.65
CA GLY A 33 8.48 -4.54 -12.87
C GLY A 33 7.46 -3.61 -13.54
N LEU A 34 6.55 -3.03 -12.76
CA LEU A 34 5.51 -2.14 -13.27
C LEU A 34 6.15 -0.81 -13.69
N THR A 35 6.04 -0.47 -14.97
CA THR A 35 6.35 0.88 -15.47
C THR A 35 5.19 1.82 -15.18
N CYS A 36 5.45 3.12 -15.01
CA CYS A 36 4.39 4.14 -14.88
C CYS A 36 3.40 3.99 -16.06
N PRO A 37 2.12 3.67 -15.80
CA PRO A 37 1.14 3.61 -16.88
C PRO A 37 0.85 5.05 -17.32
N ASN A 38 1.03 5.35 -18.60
CA ASN A 38 0.56 6.61 -19.14
C ASN A 38 -0.99 6.63 -19.08
N ARG A 39 -1.59 7.82 -18.97
CA ARG A 39 -3.06 7.99 -18.86
C ARG A 39 -3.83 7.34 -20.03
N ASP A 40 -3.17 7.15 -21.15
CA ASP A 40 -3.67 6.50 -22.38
C ASP A 40 -3.34 5.00 -22.46
N GLY A 41 -2.70 4.42 -21.44
CA GLY A 41 -2.31 3.01 -21.39
C GLY A 41 -0.99 2.68 -22.09
N THR A 42 -0.28 3.66 -22.63
CA THR A 42 1.05 3.42 -23.20
C THR A 42 2.10 3.27 -22.09
N ARG A 43 3.16 2.50 -22.36
CA ARG A 43 4.28 2.34 -21.42
C ARG A 43 5.26 3.49 -21.62
N SER A 44 5.80 4.02 -20.52
CA SER A 44 7.02 4.83 -20.60
C SER A 44 8.20 3.89 -20.91
N GLU A 45 8.92 4.18 -22.00
CA GLU A 45 10.20 3.53 -22.28
C GLU A 45 11.16 3.85 -21.13
N GLU A 46 11.82 2.83 -20.58
CA GLU A 46 12.89 3.07 -19.63
C GLU A 46 14.06 3.70 -20.39
N HIS A 47 14.42 4.94 -20.05
CA HIS A 47 15.70 5.50 -20.49
C HIS A 47 16.82 4.80 -19.71
N THR A 48 17.20 3.60 -20.12
CA THR A 48 18.57 3.15 -19.94
C THR A 48 19.42 4.04 -20.83
N SER A 49 19.99 5.10 -20.24
CA SER A 49 21.17 5.77 -20.79
C SER A 49 22.29 4.74 -20.81
N GLU A 50 22.30 3.87 -21.83
CA GLU A 50 23.48 3.09 -22.17
C GLU A 50 24.60 4.07 -22.52
N LEU A 51 25.78 3.82 -21.95
CA LEU A 51 27.05 4.29 -22.49
C LEU A 51 27.25 3.70 -23.89
#